data_AF-A0A9X6WHI0-F1
#
_entry.id   AF-A0A9X6WHI0-F1
#
_cell.length_a   1.000
_cell.length_b   1.000
_cell.length_c   1.000
_cell.angle_alpha   90.00
_cell.angle_beta   90.00
_cell.angle_gamma   90.00
#
_symmetry.space_group_name_H-M   'P 1'
#
loop_
_entity.id
_entity.type
_entity.pdbx_description
1 polymer ?
#
loop_
_entity_poly.entity_id
_entity_poly.type
_entity_poly.pdbx_seq_one_letter_code
_entity_poly.pdbx_strand_id
1 'polypeptide(L)'
;MTFSMKRFSAIVRKEINDAGKNSQVILMALLPILLAVFYSNMDSVKEFFAGFIIVMTITMVGSYVQAIIIAEEKEKHTLRVLMLSPASPIEVILGKSVLTVFFVLASSFISLVILDTFKGNIGMLVIIILIGTLLCVVLGTIVGLLSQNIAQTSILGLPIFIIFIMGPMLQEMVKNEFIIKVVNLLPTNHVMEALQKVIKGEGFIAIQEHILNNTIWTICLIILCIIVYKKKQLD
;
A
#
# COMPACT_ATOMS: atom_id res chain seq x y z
N MET A 1 -23.61 -17.78 -2.39
CA MET A 1 -23.25 -16.68 -3.31
C MET A 1 -22.08 -17.14 -4.16
N THR A 2 -22.22 -17.17 -5.48
CA THR A 2 -21.16 -17.62 -6.40
C THR A 2 -20.41 -16.42 -6.99
N PHE A 3 -19.09 -16.39 -6.81
CA PHE A 3 -18.20 -15.40 -7.43
C PHE A 3 -18.42 -15.36 -8.94
N SER A 4 -18.55 -14.17 -9.52
CA SER A 4 -18.80 -14.01 -10.95
C SER A 4 -17.74 -13.13 -11.60
N MET A 5 -16.95 -13.74 -12.50
CA MET A 5 -15.85 -13.05 -13.18
C MET A 5 -16.32 -11.83 -13.99
N LYS A 6 -17.52 -11.90 -14.61
CA LYS A 6 -18.11 -10.79 -15.36
C LYS A 6 -18.40 -9.56 -14.47
N ARG A 7 -18.86 -9.80 -13.25
CA ARG A 7 -19.14 -8.73 -12.26
C ARG A 7 -17.85 -8.13 -11.73
N PHE A 8 -16.88 -8.97 -11.38
CA PHE A 8 -15.56 -8.54 -10.95
C PHE A 8 -14.87 -7.65 -12.00
N SER A 9 -14.85 -8.08 -13.27
CA SER A 9 -14.25 -7.28 -14.35
C SER A 9 -14.97 -5.95 -14.59
N ALA A 10 -16.29 -5.91 -14.40
CA ALA A 10 -17.06 -4.67 -14.54
C ALA A 10 -16.73 -3.67 -13.43
N ILE A 11 -16.57 -4.15 -12.19
CA ILE A 11 -16.11 -3.32 -11.06
C ILE A 11 -14.73 -2.75 -11.37
N VAL A 12 -13.76 -3.59 -11.72
CA VAL A 12 -12.38 -3.14 -12.02
C VAL A 12 -12.37 -2.09 -13.15
N ARG A 13 -13.15 -2.30 -14.22
CA ARG A 13 -13.21 -1.35 -15.33
C ARG A 13 -13.79 0.00 -14.93
N LYS A 14 -14.82 0.01 -14.07
CA LYS A 14 -15.37 1.23 -13.49
C LYS A 14 -14.31 1.96 -12.66
N GLU A 15 -13.65 1.24 -11.75
CA GLU A 15 -12.63 1.83 -10.87
C GLU A 15 -11.48 2.46 -11.66
N ILE A 16 -10.99 1.83 -12.74
CA ILE A 16 -9.94 2.40 -13.60
C ILE A 16 -10.36 3.74 -14.20
N ASN A 17 -11.60 3.83 -14.70
CA ASN A 17 -12.13 5.05 -15.28
C ASN A 17 -12.38 6.15 -14.26
N ASP A 18 -12.77 5.78 -13.03
CA ASP A 18 -13.02 6.72 -11.94
C ASP A 18 -11.69 7.21 -11.32
N ALA A 19 -10.71 6.32 -11.15
CA ALA A 19 -9.37 6.66 -10.65
C ALA A 19 -8.65 7.66 -11.57
N GLY A 20 -8.79 7.51 -12.89
CA GLY A 20 -8.27 8.45 -13.87
C GLY A 20 -8.94 9.84 -13.86
N LYS A 21 -10.04 10.00 -13.13
CA LYS A 21 -10.73 11.30 -12.94
C LYS A 21 -10.54 11.86 -11.53
N ASN A 22 -10.08 11.02 -10.60
CA ASN A 22 -9.85 11.43 -9.22
C ASN A 22 -8.45 12.05 -9.10
N SER A 23 -8.40 13.39 -9.05
CA SER A 23 -7.15 14.15 -8.92
C SER A 23 -6.32 13.75 -7.70
N GLN A 24 -6.96 13.32 -6.59
CA GLN A 24 -6.25 12.91 -5.39
C GLN A 24 -5.52 11.58 -5.60
N VAL A 25 -6.15 10.62 -6.28
CA VAL A 25 -5.52 9.32 -6.61
C VAL A 25 -4.36 9.51 -7.57
N ILE A 26 -4.55 10.32 -8.61
CA ILE A 26 -3.50 10.64 -9.59
C ILE A 26 -2.32 11.32 -8.89
N LEU A 27 -2.60 12.33 -8.05
CA LEU A 27 -1.55 13.07 -7.34
C LEU A 27 -0.75 12.16 -6.41
N MET A 28 -1.41 11.25 -5.69
CA MET A 28 -0.73 10.28 -4.81
C MET A 28 0.12 9.26 -5.58
N ALA A 29 -0.29 8.87 -6.79
CA ALA A 29 0.49 7.97 -7.65
C ALA A 29 1.64 8.68 -8.38
N LEU A 30 1.47 9.98 -8.69
CA LEU A 30 2.44 10.81 -9.40
C LEU A 30 3.53 11.34 -8.47
N LEU A 31 3.21 11.65 -7.21
CA LEU A 31 4.15 12.27 -6.27
C LEU A 31 5.43 11.43 -6.03
N PRO A 32 5.38 10.10 -5.86
CA PRO A 32 6.59 9.29 -5.77
C PRO A 32 7.46 9.32 -7.04
N ILE A 33 6.82 9.43 -8.21
CA ILE A 33 7.53 9.54 -9.50
C ILE A 33 8.23 10.89 -9.59
N LEU A 34 7.57 11.98 -9.18
CA LEU A 34 8.19 13.31 -9.13
C LEU A 34 9.39 13.33 -8.18
N LEU A 35 9.29 12.67 -7.03
CA LEU A 35 10.44 12.52 -6.13
C LEU A 35 11.56 11.69 -6.77
N ALA A 36 11.25 10.62 -7.48
CA ALA A 36 12.25 9.86 -8.22
C ALA A 36 13.01 10.73 -9.23
N VAL A 37 12.31 11.58 -9.99
CA VAL A 37 12.93 12.55 -10.89
C VAL A 37 13.81 13.54 -10.12
N PHE A 38 13.34 14.06 -8.99
CA PHE A 38 14.11 14.99 -8.17
C PHE A 38 15.42 14.36 -7.67
N TYR A 39 15.35 13.15 -7.11
CA TYR A 39 16.51 12.43 -6.57
C TYR A 39 17.40 11.80 -7.66
N SER A 40 16.91 11.64 -8.89
CA SER A 40 17.71 11.14 -10.04
C SER A 40 18.90 12.02 -10.40
N ASN A 41 18.98 13.25 -9.90
CA ASN A 41 20.12 14.14 -10.09
C ASN A 41 21.13 14.12 -8.93
N MET A 42 20.91 13.31 -7.89
CA MET A 42 21.72 13.31 -6.67
C MET A 42 22.43 11.95 -6.45
N ASP A 43 23.52 11.71 -7.18
CA ASP A 43 24.19 10.39 -7.27
C ASP A 43 24.52 9.72 -5.92
N SER A 44 24.93 10.49 -4.91
CA SER A 44 25.33 9.95 -3.60
C SER A 44 24.19 9.35 -2.78
N VAL A 45 22.93 9.69 -3.09
CA VAL A 45 21.76 9.31 -2.27
C VAL A 45 20.72 8.49 -3.04
N LYS A 46 20.92 8.25 -4.34
CA LYS A 46 19.95 7.55 -5.21
C LYS A 46 19.56 6.17 -4.67
N GLU A 47 20.52 5.37 -4.24
CA GLU A 47 20.27 4.00 -3.80
C GLU A 47 19.42 3.96 -2.51
N PHE A 48 19.70 4.86 -1.56
CA PHE A 48 18.92 4.98 -0.33
C PHE A 48 17.49 5.45 -0.60
N PHE A 49 17.34 6.51 -1.41
CA PHE A 49 16.03 7.06 -1.74
C PHE A 49 15.20 6.13 -2.65
N ALA A 50 15.82 5.24 -3.44
CA ALA A 50 15.08 4.27 -4.24
C ALA A 50 14.19 3.36 -3.37
N GLY A 51 14.75 2.77 -2.32
CA GLY A 51 13.98 1.98 -1.36
C GLY A 51 12.89 2.81 -0.66
N PHE A 52 13.23 4.04 -0.26
CA PHE A 52 12.30 4.94 0.41
C PHE A 52 11.11 5.34 -0.45
N ILE A 53 11.35 5.71 -1.71
CA ILE A 53 10.30 6.09 -2.66
C ILE A 53 9.33 4.93 -2.89
N ILE A 54 9.83 3.69 -2.95
CA ILE A 54 8.97 2.52 -3.10
C ILE A 54 8.15 2.29 -1.82
N VAL A 55 8.74 2.32 -0.63
CA VAL A 55 7.99 2.19 0.64
C VAL A 55 6.92 3.28 0.77
N MET A 56 7.27 4.51 0.37
CA MET A 56 6.35 5.63 0.32
C MET A 56 5.22 5.37 -0.68
N THR A 57 5.52 4.86 -1.88
CA THR A 57 4.52 4.49 -2.89
C THR A 57 3.58 3.42 -2.36
N ILE A 58 4.12 2.35 -1.78
CA ILE A 58 3.36 1.26 -1.17
C ILE A 58 2.42 1.79 -0.08
N THR A 59 2.87 2.73 0.74
CA THR A 59 2.03 3.27 1.82
C THR A 59 1.01 4.28 1.28
N MET A 60 1.42 5.30 0.53
CA MET A 60 0.50 6.34 0.04
C MET A 60 -0.53 5.77 -0.94
N VAL A 61 -0.10 4.97 -1.92
CA VAL A 61 -1.01 4.41 -2.92
C VAL A 61 -1.66 3.13 -2.41
N GLY A 62 -0.93 2.26 -1.70
CA GLY A 62 -1.48 1.01 -1.21
C GLY A 62 -2.45 1.20 -0.04
N SER A 63 -2.20 2.11 0.90
CA SER A 63 -3.07 2.30 2.05
C SER A 63 -3.94 3.55 1.99
N TYR A 64 -3.38 4.74 1.70
CA TYR A 64 -4.17 5.98 1.73
C TYR A 64 -5.19 6.07 0.59
N VAL A 65 -4.78 5.80 -0.65
CA VAL A 65 -5.72 5.75 -1.80
C VAL A 65 -6.79 4.67 -1.58
N GLN A 66 -6.40 3.47 -1.12
CA GLN A 66 -7.34 2.40 -0.81
C GLN A 66 -8.39 2.83 0.23
N ALA A 67 -7.95 3.53 1.29
CA ALA A 67 -8.84 4.03 2.33
C ALA A 67 -9.85 5.05 1.77
N ILE A 68 -9.39 5.98 0.92
CA ILE A 68 -10.24 6.98 0.28
C ILE A 68 -11.26 6.34 -0.64
N ILE A 69 -10.87 5.40 -1.49
CA ILE A 69 -11.79 4.74 -2.43
C ILE A 69 -12.94 4.04 -1.67
N ILE A 70 -12.65 3.47 -0.50
CA ILE A 70 -13.68 2.84 0.34
C ILE A 70 -14.55 3.89 1.05
N ALA A 71 -13.95 4.96 1.57
CA ALA A 71 -14.67 6.03 2.24
C ALA A 71 -15.56 6.83 1.29
N GLU A 72 -15.12 7.04 0.05
CA GLU A 72 -15.88 7.73 -1.00
C GLU A 72 -17.18 6.98 -1.33
N GLU A 73 -17.15 5.65 -1.36
CA GLU A 73 -18.36 4.83 -1.55
C GLU A 73 -19.32 4.89 -0.36
N LYS A 74 -18.79 5.07 0.86
CA LYS A 74 -19.62 5.30 2.05
C LYS A 74 -20.30 6.65 2.02
N GLU A 75 -19.53 7.68 1.67
CA GLU A 75 -20.00 9.06 1.60
C GLU A 75 -21.08 9.24 0.54
N LYS A 76 -20.94 8.56 -0.61
CA LYS A 76 -21.95 8.56 -1.69
C LYS A 76 -23.15 7.65 -1.40
N HIS A 77 -23.22 7.01 -0.22
CA HIS A 77 -24.20 5.99 0.15
C HIS A 77 -24.30 4.78 -0.81
N THR A 78 -23.38 4.66 -1.76
CA THR A 78 -23.32 3.56 -2.72
C THR A 78 -22.84 2.28 -2.06
N LEU A 79 -22.14 2.34 -0.93
CA LEU A 79 -21.76 1.16 -0.15
C LEU A 79 -22.98 0.31 0.27
N ARG A 80 -24.07 0.96 0.71
CA ARG A 80 -25.31 0.27 1.10
C ARG A 80 -26.03 -0.35 -0.09
N VAL A 81 -26.04 0.37 -1.22
CA VAL A 81 -26.60 -0.14 -2.49
C VAL A 81 -25.77 -1.31 -3.03
N LEU A 82 -24.43 -1.26 -2.89
CA LEU A 82 -23.54 -2.37 -3.23
C LEU A 82 -23.77 -3.60 -2.35
N MET A 83 -24.07 -3.41 -1.06
CA MET A 83 -24.46 -4.50 -0.14
C MET A 83 -25.83 -5.12 -0.47
N LEU A 84 -26.71 -4.36 -1.12
CA LEU A 84 -28.01 -4.83 -1.64
C LEU A 84 -27.91 -5.40 -3.06
N SER A 85 -26.78 -5.14 -3.74
CA SER A 85 -26.48 -5.76 -5.03
C SER A 85 -26.13 -7.23 -4.84
N PRO A 86 -26.29 -8.08 -5.87
CA PRO A 86 -25.94 -9.49 -5.78
C PRO A 86 -24.42 -9.74 -5.70
N ALA A 87 -23.58 -8.70 -5.79
CA ALA A 87 -22.12 -8.81 -5.67
C ALA A 87 -21.70 -8.99 -4.21
N SER A 88 -20.78 -9.93 -3.95
CA SER A 88 -20.30 -10.10 -2.59
C SER A 88 -19.46 -8.89 -2.15
N PRO A 89 -19.54 -8.44 -0.90
CA PRO A 89 -18.71 -7.32 -0.44
C PRO A 89 -17.21 -7.58 -0.57
N ILE A 90 -16.81 -8.85 -0.51
CA ILE A 90 -15.43 -9.31 -0.74
C ILE A 90 -15.04 -9.10 -2.21
N GLU A 91 -15.92 -9.39 -3.18
CA GLU A 91 -15.69 -9.08 -4.60
C GLU A 91 -15.46 -7.59 -4.85
N VAL A 92 -16.22 -6.74 -4.16
CA VAL A 92 -16.11 -5.28 -4.31
C VAL A 92 -14.79 -4.77 -3.73
N ILE A 93 -14.43 -5.20 -2.51
CA ILE A 93 -13.18 -4.82 -1.87
C ILE A 93 -11.98 -5.31 -2.70
N LEU A 94 -11.98 -6.58 -3.12
CA LEU A 94 -10.93 -7.14 -3.96
C LEU A 94 -10.82 -6.43 -5.32
N GLY A 95 -11.95 -6.12 -5.96
CA GLY A 95 -11.97 -5.40 -7.24
C GLY A 95 -11.33 -4.02 -7.13
N LYS A 96 -11.56 -3.31 -6.02
CA LYS A 96 -10.94 -2.02 -5.71
C LYS A 96 -9.44 -2.15 -5.37
N SER A 97 -9.08 -3.19 -4.61
CA SER A 97 -7.69 -3.49 -4.26
C SER A 97 -6.79 -3.81 -5.46
N VAL A 98 -7.33 -4.43 -6.52
CA VAL A 98 -6.53 -4.69 -7.74
C VAL A 98 -6.05 -3.40 -8.38
N LEU A 99 -6.86 -2.35 -8.37
CA LEU A 99 -6.49 -1.06 -8.91
C LEU A 99 -5.33 -0.43 -8.12
N THR A 100 -5.41 -0.45 -6.78
CA THR A 100 -4.33 0.10 -5.95
C THR A 100 -3.03 -0.68 -6.10
N VAL A 101 -3.09 -2.01 -6.20
CA VAL A 101 -1.93 -2.85 -6.53
C VAL A 101 -1.32 -2.47 -7.87
N PHE A 102 -2.16 -2.27 -8.91
CA PHE A 102 -1.69 -1.86 -10.23
C PHE A 102 -0.95 -0.52 -10.19
N PHE A 103 -1.54 0.51 -9.53
CA PHE A 103 -0.89 1.81 -9.40
C PHE A 103 0.41 1.75 -8.60
N VAL A 104 0.46 0.97 -7.51
CA VAL A 104 1.71 0.80 -6.75
C VAL A 104 2.80 0.18 -7.60
N LEU A 105 2.51 -0.89 -8.33
CA LEU A 105 3.47 -1.54 -9.22
C LEU A 105 3.95 -0.60 -10.33
N ALA A 106 3.01 0.08 -10.99
CA ALA A 106 3.33 1.02 -12.07
C ALA A 106 4.22 2.17 -11.56
N SER A 107 3.80 2.88 -10.49
CA SER A 107 4.58 3.98 -9.93
C SER A 107 5.94 3.52 -9.40
N SER A 108 6.02 2.37 -8.73
CA SER A 108 7.29 1.84 -8.23
C SER A 108 8.25 1.48 -9.36
N PHE A 109 7.75 0.86 -10.43
CA PHE A 109 8.55 0.50 -11.59
C PHE A 109 9.05 1.73 -12.34
N ILE A 110 8.18 2.72 -12.58
CA ILE A 110 8.54 3.99 -13.21
C ILE A 110 9.61 4.72 -12.39
N SER A 111 9.42 4.82 -11.06
CA SER A 111 10.39 5.45 -10.17
C SER A 111 11.75 4.76 -10.19
N LEU A 112 11.79 3.43 -10.23
CA LEU A 112 13.04 2.66 -10.32
C LEU A 112 13.77 2.88 -11.65
N VAL A 113 13.04 2.89 -12.76
CA VAL A 113 13.62 3.17 -14.10
C VAL A 113 14.22 4.58 -14.16
N ILE A 114 13.57 5.56 -13.54
CA ILE A 114 14.07 6.94 -13.48
C ILE A 114 15.35 7.05 -12.64
N LEU A 115 15.44 6.27 -11.56
CA LEU A 115 16.60 6.31 -10.66
C LEU A 115 17.80 5.53 -11.19
N ASP A 116 17.58 4.57 -12.09
CA ASP A 116 18.61 3.71 -12.71
C ASP A 116 19.53 3.01 -11.69
N THR A 117 18.98 2.64 -10.53
CA THR A 117 19.76 2.02 -9.43
C THR A 117 19.59 0.51 -9.32
N PHE A 118 18.71 -0.08 -10.11
CA PHE A 118 18.30 -1.47 -9.93
C PHE A 118 19.30 -2.46 -10.57
N LYS A 119 19.98 -3.26 -9.73
CA LYS A 119 20.96 -4.27 -10.18
C LYS A 119 20.53 -5.72 -9.91
N GLY A 120 19.38 -5.92 -9.27
CA GLY A 120 18.95 -7.23 -8.78
C GLY A 120 17.96 -7.97 -9.66
N ASN A 121 17.30 -8.96 -9.04
CA ASN A 121 16.30 -9.79 -9.72
C ASN A 121 14.91 -9.14 -9.67
N ILE A 122 14.36 -8.80 -10.83
CA ILE A 122 13.05 -8.16 -10.97
C ILE A 122 11.95 -8.98 -10.30
N GLY A 123 12.01 -10.31 -10.38
CA GLY A 123 11.03 -11.20 -9.75
C GLY A 123 10.99 -11.05 -8.23
N MET A 124 12.16 -10.95 -7.57
CA MET A 124 12.23 -10.75 -6.12
C MET A 124 11.71 -9.36 -5.73
N LEU A 125 12.01 -8.34 -6.52
CA LEU A 125 11.51 -6.99 -6.31
C LEU A 125 9.98 -6.95 -6.38
N VAL A 126 9.40 -7.57 -7.41
CA VAL A 126 7.94 -7.65 -7.55
C VAL A 126 7.30 -8.39 -6.38
N ILE A 127 7.91 -9.48 -5.89
CA ILE A 127 7.38 -10.22 -4.73
C ILE A 127 7.36 -9.33 -3.47
N ILE A 128 8.45 -8.60 -3.19
CA ILE A 128 8.53 -7.73 -2.01
C ILE A 128 7.49 -6.59 -2.12
N ILE A 129 7.40 -5.96 -3.28
CA ILE A 129 6.41 -4.89 -3.52
C ILE A 129 5.00 -5.44 -3.36
N LEU A 130 4.68 -6.61 -3.91
CA LEU A 130 3.36 -7.23 -3.78
C LEU A 130 3.02 -7.52 -2.32
N ILE A 131 3.92 -8.13 -1.56
CA ILE A 131 3.68 -8.46 -0.15
C ILE A 131 3.48 -7.17 0.67
N GLY A 132 4.36 -6.17 0.49
CA GLY A 132 4.20 -4.87 1.15
C GLY A 132 2.90 -4.17 0.77
N THR A 133 2.51 -4.26 -0.51
CA THR A 133 1.26 -3.67 -1.00
C THR A 133 0.04 -4.35 -0.43
N LEU A 134 0.02 -5.68 -0.37
CA LEU A 134 -1.09 -6.43 0.25
C LEU A 134 -1.29 -6.00 1.70
N LEU A 135 -0.20 -5.88 2.46
CA LEU A 135 -0.23 -5.40 3.84
C LEU A 135 -0.86 -3.99 3.93
N CYS A 136 -0.36 -3.05 3.13
CA CYS A 136 -0.85 -1.68 3.12
C CYS A 136 -2.30 -1.56 2.61
N VAL A 137 -2.70 -2.39 1.64
CA VAL A 137 -4.08 -2.45 1.14
C VAL A 137 -5.05 -2.91 2.21
N VAL A 138 -4.69 -3.94 3.00
CA VAL A 138 -5.52 -4.38 4.12
C VAL A 138 -5.60 -3.29 5.19
N LEU A 139 -4.49 -2.64 5.50
CA LEU A 139 -4.44 -1.53 6.45
C LEU A 139 -5.32 -0.34 5.99
N GLY A 140 -5.20 0.06 4.73
CA GLY A 140 -6.03 1.10 4.11
C GLY A 140 -7.51 0.72 4.11
N THR A 141 -7.81 -0.56 3.87
CA THR A 141 -9.19 -1.07 3.93
C THR A 141 -9.76 -0.95 5.33
N ILE A 142 -9.00 -1.28 6.40
CA ILE A 142 -9.44 -1.08 7.78
C ILE A 142 -9.75 0.39 8.05
N VAL A 143 -8.85 1.31 7.68
CA VAL A 143 -9.06 2.75 7.90
C VAL A 143 -10.28 3.27 7.12
N GLY A 144 -10.47 2.85 5.87
CA GLY A 144 -11.65 3.17 5.07
C GLY A 144 -12.94 2.57 5.67
N LEU A 145 -12.87 1.37 6.26
CA LEU A 145 -13.99 0.72 6.95
C LEU A 145 -14.34 1.37 8.29
N LEU A 146 -13.41 2.04 8.96
CA LEU A 146 -13.68 2.76 10.20
C LEU A 146 -14.20 4.18 9.96
N SER A 147 -13.86 4.78 8.82
CA SER A 147 -14.25 6.14 8.46
C SER A 147 -15.65 6.23 7.85
N GLN A 148 -16.31 7.37 8.00
CA GLN A 148 -17.62 7.66 7.41
C GLN A 148 -17.54 8.50 6.13
N ASN A 149 -16.48 9.30 5.98
CA ASN A 149 -16.24 10.16 4.82
C ASN A 149 -14.73 10.32 4.54
N ILE A 150 -14.40 10.97 3.42
CA ILE A 150 -13.01 11.17 2.98
C ILE A 150 -12.21 12.00 3.99
N ALA A 151 -12.84 13.03 4.60
CA ALA A 151 -12.19 13.90 5.58
C ALA A 151 -11.79 13.12 6.85
N GLN A 152 -12.69 12.31 7.41
CA GLN A 152 -12.42 11.48 8.59
C GLN A 152 -11.35 10.42 8.30
N THR A 153 -11.35 9.88 7.07
CA THR A 153 -10.32 8.93 6.62
C THR A 153 -8.93 9.54 6.68
N SER A 154 -8.80 10.80 6.28
CA SER A 154 -7.53 11.51 6.37
C SER A 154 -7.14 11.76 7.83
N ILE A 155 -8.06 12.17 8.70
CA ILE A 155 -7.77 12.43 10.12
C ILE A 155 -7.33 11.15 10.85
N LEU A 156 -8.03 10.03 10.62
CA LEU A 156 -7.73 8.75 11.28
C LEU A 156 -6.51 8.06 10.68
N GLY A 157 -6.38 8.08 9.35
CA GLY A 157 -5.37 7.36 8.61
C GLY A 157 -4.00 8.03 8.63
N LEU A 158 -3.95 9.35 8.53
CA LEU A 158 -2.70 10.12 8.40
C LEU A 158 -1.65 9.81 9.49
N PRO A 159 -1.96 9.79 10.80
CA PRO A 159 -0.95 9.44 11.81
C PRO A 159 -0.41 8.01 11.62
N ILE A 160 -1.26 7.06 11.24
CA ILE A 160 -0.88 5.67 11.00
C ILE A 160 0.04 5.57 9.78
N PHE A 161 -0.35 6.19 8.67
CA PHE A 161 0.41 6.17 7.43
C PHE A 161 1.77 6.89 7.57
N ILE A 162 1.83 7.98 8.33
CA ILE A 162 3.09 8.69 8.63
C ILE A 162 4.04 7.78 9.40
N ILE A 163 3.58 7.06 10.43
CA ILE A 163 4.42 6.13 11.18
C ILE A 163 4.99 5.04 10.25
N PHE A 164 4.16 4.54 9.34
CA PHE A 164 4.58 3.50 8.38
C PHE A 164 5.61 4.02 7.37
N ILE A 165 5.46 5.25 6.86
CA ILE A 165 6.42 5.89 5.95
C ILE A 165 7.72 6.26 6.67
N MET A 166 7.61 6.84 7.87
CA MET A 166 8.76 7.37 8.62
C MET A 166 9.51 6.31 9.40
N GLY A 167 8.90 5.15 9.69
CA GLY A 167 9.51 4.05 10.43
C GLY A 167 10.95 3.74 9.97
N PRO A 168 11.19 3.50 8.66
CA PRO A 168 12.52 3.23 8.17
C PRO A 168 13.51 4.39 8.36
N MET A 169 13.05 5.63 8.30
CA MET A 169 13.90 6.80 8.55
C MET A 169 14.21 7.01 10.03
N LEU A 170 13.26 6.69 10.91
CA LEU A 170 13.44 6.83 12.36
C LEU A 170 14.53 5.90 12.89
N GLN A 171 14.72 4.73 12.27
CA GLN A 171 15.80 3.80 12.62
C GLN A 171 17.19 4.44 12.47
N GLU A 172 17.39 5.25 11.43
CA GLU A 172 18.66 5.94 11.16
C GLU A 172 18.82 7.23 11.99
N MET A 173 17.72 7.87 12.38
CA MET A 173 17.74 9.19 13.03
C MET A 173 17.69 9.13 14.57
N VAL A 174 17.11 8.08 15.15
CA VAL A 174 16.83 8.00 16.59
C VAL A 174 17.84 7.08 17.28
N LYS A 175 18.44 7.53 18.39
CA LYS A 175 19.41 6.74 19.18
C LYS A 175 18.79 5.97 20.37
N ASN A 176 17.49 6.13 20.61
CA ASN A 176 16.80 5.46 21.71
C ASN A 176 16.53 3.99 21.35
N GLU A 177 17.12 3.07 22.11
CA GLU A 177 17.02 1.62 21.89
C GLU A 177 15.59 1.08 21.91
N PHE A 178 14.71 1.66 22.75
CA PHE A 178 13.31 1.23 22.80
C PHE A 178 12.58 1.55 21.51
N ILE A 179 12.80 2.76 20.98
CA ILE A 179 12.18 3.21 19.73
C ILE A 179 12.70 2.37 18.56
N ILE A 180 14.01 2.12 18.50
CA ILE A 180 14.62 1.28 17.46
C ILE A 180 14.03 -0.14 17.49
N LYS A 181 13.86 -0.75 18.67
CA LYS A 181 13.25 -2.09 18.78
C LYS A 181 11.82 -2.14 18.23
N VAL A 182 11.00 -1.13 18.54
CA VAL A 182 9.62 -1.04 18.03
C VAL A 182 9.62 -0.83 16.51
N VAL A 183 10.48 0.05 16.03
CA VAL A 183 10.62 0.41 14.62
C VAL A 183 11.12 -0.77 13.79
N ASN A 184 12.07 -1.55 14.29
CA ASN A 184 12.55 -2.77 13.63
C ASN A 184 11.47 -3.84 13.51
N LEU A 185 10.44 -3.83 14.36
CA LEU A 185 9.31 -4.75 14.25
C LEU A 185 8.32 -4.33 13.13
N LEU A 186 8.36 -3.06 12.71
CA LEU A 186 7.40 -2.53 11.74
C LEU A 186 7.59 -3.20 10.37
N PRO A 187 6.48 -3.55 9.70
CA PRO A 187 6.56 -4.22 8.41
C PRO A 187 7.22 -3.34 7.33
N THR A 188 7.02 -2.02 7.38
CA THR A 188 7.63 -1.10 6.40
C THR A 188 9.14 -1.04 6.52
N ASN A 189 9.72 -1.27 7.71
CA ASN A 189 11.16 -1.41 7.88
C ASN A 189 11.67 -2.68 7.23
N HIS A 190 10.99 -3.80 7.46
CA HIS A 190 11.33 -5.05 6.77
C HIS A 190 11.17 -4.94 5.24
N VAL A 191 10.15 -4.23 4.74
CA VAL A 191 10.02 -3.93 3.30
C VAL A 191 11.21 -3.08 2.82
N MET A 192 11.60 -2.03 3.54
CA MET A 192 12.75 -1.19 3.20
C MET A 192 14.04 -2.01 3.12
N GLU A 193 14.37 -2.75 4.17
CA GLU A 193 15.60 -3.55 4.26
C GLU A 193 15.63 -4.61 3.15
N ALA A 194 14.51 -5.29 2.88
CA ALA A 194 14.41 -6.22 1.78
C ALA A 194 14.60 -5.55 0.41
N LEU A 195 14.00 -4.37 0.20
CA LEU A 195 14.16 -3.61 -1.05
C LEU A 195 15.61 -3.19 -1.26
N GLN A 196 16.29 -2.67 -0.24
CA GLN A 196 17.69 -2.27 -0.35
C GLN A 196 18.59 -3.47 -0.72
N LYS A 197 18.37 -4.62 -0.09
CA LYS A 197 19.09 -5.87 -0.40
C LYS A 197 18.85 -6.33 -1.84
N VAL A 198 17.60 -6.32 -2.31
CA VAL A 198 17.28 -6.71 -3.69
C VAL A 198 17.80 -5.71 -4.71
N ILE A 199 17.72 -4.40 -4.45
CA ILE A 199 18.24 -3.36 -5.35
C ILE A 199 19.77 -3.54 -5.54
N LYS A 200 20.48 -3.92 -4.47
CA LYS A 200 21.92 -4.24 -4.49
C LYS A 200 22.26 -5.58 -5.15
N GLY A 201 21.26 -6.39 -5.50
CA GLY A 201 21.44 -7.69 -6.15
C GLY A 201 21.66 -8.86 -5.21
N GLU A 202 21.30 -8.74 -3.93
CA GLU A 202 21.36 -9.86 -2.99
C GLU A 202 20.31 -10.94 -3.31
N GLY A 203 20.62 -12.19 -2.96
CA GLY A 203 19.76 -13.35 -3.23
C GLY A 203 18.63 -13.55 -2.22
N PHE A 204 17.77 -14.54 -2.48
CA PHE A 204 16.56 -14.84 -1.68
C PHE A 204 16.84 -15.08 -0.18
N ILE A 205 17.98 -15.68 0.13
CA ILE A 205 18.37 -16.01 1.52
C ILE A 205 18.48 -14.73 2.37
N ALA A 206 18.90 -13.61 1.78
CA ALA A 206 19.04 -12.35 2.49
C ALA A 206 17.70 -11.66 2.82
N ILE A 207 16.62 -12.05 2.12
CA ILE A 207 15.31 -11.41 2.21
C ILE A 207 14.23 -12.28 2.87
N GLN A 208 14.49 -13.56 3.08
CA GLN A 208 13.50 -14.52 3.59
C GLN A 208 12.87 -14.10 4.93
N GLU A 209 13.67 -13.56 5.85
CA GLU A 209 13.20 -13.14 7.18
C GLU A 209 12.26 -11.94 7.09
N HIS A 210 12.58 -10.99 6.20
CA HIS A 210 11.72 -9.82 5.96
C HIS A 210 10.40 -10.22 5.29
N ILE A 211 10.44 -11.18 4.36
CA ILE A 211 9.24 -11.75 3.74
C ILE A 211 8.36 -12.44 4.79
N LEU A 212 8.96 -13.22 5.68
CA LEU A 212 8.23 -13.93 6.73
C LEU A 212 7.56 -12.94 7.70
N ASN A 213 8.27 -11.94 8.19
CA ASN A 213 7.72 -10.92 9.08
C ASN A 213 6.53 -10.19 8.44
N ASN A 214 6.67 -9.75 7.18
CA ASN A 214 5.59 -9.07 6.47
C ASN A 214 4.39 -9.97 6.23
N THR A 215 4.60 -11.27 5.99
CA THR A 215 3.51 -12.24 5.84
C THR A 215 2.73 -12.40 7.15
N ILE A 216 3.42 -12.49 8.29
CA ILE A 216 2.79 -12.56 9.62
C ILE A 216 1.94 -11.32 9.88
N TRP A 217 2.50 -10.12 9.65
CA TRP A 217 1.76 -8.86 9.78
C TRP A 217 0.53 -8.80 8.88
N THR A 218 0.66 -9.26 7.63
CA THR A 218 -0.45 -9.31 6.67
C THR A 218 -1.58 -10.20 7.19
N ILE A 219 -1.25 -11.39 7.71
CA ILE A 219 -2.26 -12.31 8.30
C ILE A 219 -2.94 -11.65 9.50
N CYS A 220 -2.18 -11.05 10.41
CA CYS A 220 -2.73 -10.33 11.57
C CYS A 220 -3.70 -9.21 11.15
N LEU A 221 -3.33 -8.42 10.14
CA LEU A 221 -4.18 -7.34 9.63
C LEU A 221 -5.41 -7.88 8.89
N ILE A 222 -5.32 -9.01 8.18
CA ILE A 222 -6.48 -9.64 7.55
C ILE A 222 -7.48 -10.09 8.62
N ILE A 223 -7.00 -10.73 9.70
CA ILE A 223 -7.85 -11.13 10.83
C ILE A 223 -8.53 -9.89 11.44
N LEU A 224 -7.77 -8.83 11.69
CA LEU A 224 -8.31 -7.57 12.21
C LEU A 224 -9.35 -6.97 11.26
N CYS A 225 -9.09 -6.97 9.96
CA CYS A 225 -10.01 -6.49 8.93
C CYS A 225 -11.32 -7.27 8.93
N ILE A 226 -11.28 -8.60 9.06
CA ILE A 226 -12.47 -9.44 9.15
C ILE A 226 -13.29 -9.11 10.40
N ILE A 227 -12.63 -8.90 11.54
CA ILE A 227 -13.29 -8.52 12.80
C ILE A 227 -13.99 -7.16 12.66
N VAL A 228 -13.28 -6.16 12.14
CA VAL A 228 -13.83 -4.80 11.91
C VAL A 228 -14.99 -4.85 10.93
N TYR A 229 -14.85 -5.62 9.85
CA TYR A 229 -15.89 -5.79 8.84
C TYR A 229 -17.17 -6.39 9.42
N LYS A 230 -17.06 -7.48 10.20
CA LYS A 230 -18.22 -8.10 10.85
C LYS A 230 -18.91 -7.17 11.84
N LYS A 231 -18.15 -6.40 12.61
CA LYS A 231 -18.72 -5.43 13.56
C LYS A 231 -19.50 -4.33 12.85
N LYS A 232 -19.00 -3.83 11.72
CA LYS A 232 -19.62 -2.75 10.95
C LYS A 232 -20.80 -3.18 10.07
N GLN A 233 -20.94 -4.48 9.76
CA GLN A 233 -22.16 -4.97 9.10
C GLN A 233 -23.37 -5.06 10.05
N LEU A 234 -23.14 -5.08 11.36
CA LEU A 234 -24.17 -5.22 12.39
C LEU A 234 -24.71 -3.86 12.89
N ASP A 235 -24.07 -2.76 12.50
CA ASP A 235 -24.50 -1.36 12.72
C ASP A 235 -25.27 -0.83 11.49
#